data_AF-A0A0C2D592-F1
#
_entry.id   AF-A0A0C2D592-F1
#
_cell.length_a   1.000
_cell.length_b   1.000
_cell.length_c   1.000
_cell.angle_alpha   90.00
_cell.angle_beta   90.00
_cell.angle_gamma   90.00
#
_symmetry.space_group_name_H-M   'P 1'
#
loop_
_entity.id
_entity.type
_entity.pdbx_description
1 polymer ?
#
loop_
_entity_poly.entity_id
_entity_poly.type
_entity_poly.pdbx_seq_one_letter_code
_entity_poly.pdbx_strand_id
1 'polypeptide(L)' 'MRQYACKLTIECDSHAIANARVLFDLLILGVRAGERVTLRCVGPDAHAAIEDVARVLRGRGAQ' A
#
# COMPACT_ATOMS: atom_id res chain seq x y z
N MET A 1 -7.60 -12.11 0.00
CA MET A 1 -6.23 -11.62 0.28
C MET A 1 -5.68 -12.39 1.46
N ARG A 2 -4.44 -12.90 1.38
CA ARG A 2 -3.76 -13.51 2.54
C ARG A 2 -3.74 -12.51 3.70
N GLN A 3 -3.97 -13.00 4.92
CA GLN A 3 -3.75 -12.18 6.11
C GLN A 3 -2.27 -12.20 6.45
N TYR A 4 -1.66 -11.02 6.44
CA TYR A 4 -0.28 -10.84 6.85
C TYR A 4 -0.23 -10.31 8.30
N ALA A 5 0.73 -10.80 9.07
CA ALA A 5 1.04 -10.33 10.41
C ALA A 5 1.77 -8.98 10.38
N CYS A 6 2.40 -8.62 9.25
CA CYS A 6 3.04 -7.32 9.09
C CYS A 6 2.06 -6.16 9.21
N LYS A 7 2.58 -5.04 9.71
CA LYS A 7 1.97 -3.73 9.55
C LYS A 7 2.43 -3.13 8.23
N LEU A 8 1.51 -2.90 7.31
CA LEU A 8 1.75 -2.27 6.01
C LEU A 8 1.17 -0.85 6.00
N THR A 9 1.99 0.12 5.63
CA THR A 9 1.61 1.52 5.45
C THR A 9 1.97 2.01 4.05
N ILE A 10 1.18 2.95 3.54
CA ILE A 10 1.40 3.61 2.26
C ILE A 10 1.60 5.11 2.52
N GLU A 11 2.64 5.67 1.91
CA GLU A 11 2.92 7.11 1.92
C GLU A 11 2.89 7.65 0.49
N CYS A 12 2.34 8.84 0.30
CA CYS A 12 2.42 9.60 -0.94
C CYS A 12 3.15 10.93 -0.70
N ASP A 13 3.45 11.68 -1.77
CA ASP A 13 4.27 12.89 -1.72
C ASP A 13 3.73 14.00 -0.79
N SER A 14 2.46 13.92 -0.38
CA SER A 14 1.87 14.81 0.63
C SER A 14 2.29 14.49 2.07
N HIS A 15 3.17 13.51 2.28
CA HIS A 15 3.60 12.98 3.58
C HIS A 15 2.46 12.39 4.44
N ALA A 16 1.28 12.18 3.87
CA ALA A 16 0.22 11.44 4.52
C ALA A 16 0.60 9.95 4.55
N ILE A 17 0.48 9.33 5.73
CA ILE A 17 0.75 7.90 5.94
C ILE A 17 -0.57 7.21 6.25
N ALA A 18 -0.94 6.22 5.44
CA ALA A 18 -2.16 5.43 5.60
C ALA A 18 -1.85 4.00 6.01
N ASN A 19 -2.69 3.38 6.85
CA ASN A 19 -2.65 1.94 7.06
C ASN A 19 -3.30 1.23 5.88
N ALA A 20 -2.55 0.37 5.18
CA ALA A 20 -3.04 -0.31 3.99
C ALA A 20 -4.15 -1.35 4.26
N ARG A 21 -4.40 -1.69 5.53
CA ARG A 21 -5.50 -2.58 5.94
C ARG A 21 -6.80 -1.84 6.20
N VAL A 22 -6.74 -0.52 6.39
CA VAL A 22 -7.89 0.31 6.72
C VAL A 22 -8.33 1.04 5.46
N LEU A 23 -9.48 0.63 4.90
CA LEU A 23 -9.98 1.20 3.65
C LEU A 23 -10.16 2.72 3.72
N PHE A 24 -10.64 3.24 4.86
CA PHE A 24 -10.80 4.67 5.06
C PHE A 24 -9.48 5.44 5.01
N ASP A 25 -8.41 4.93 5.63
CA ASP A 25 -7.09 5.57 5.55
C ASP A 25 -6.60 5.67 4.10
N LEU A 26 -6.84 4.63 3.30
CA LEU A 26 -6.48 4.61 1.87
C LEU A 26 -7.31 5.60 1.04
N LEU A 27 -8.58 5.77 1.35
CA LEU A 27 -9.44 6.76 0.69
C LEU A 27 -9.01 8.19 1.02
N ILE A 28 -8.65 8.44 2.29
CA ILE A 28 -8.14 9.74 2.75
C ILE A 28 -6.78 10.06 2.12
N LEU A 29 -5.94 9.05 1.89
CA LEU A 29 -4.65 9.22 1.22
C LEU A 29 -4.79 9.83 -0.19
N GLY A 30 -5.94 9.63 -0.85
CA GLY A 30 -6.32 10.39 -2.05
C GLY A 30 -5.42 10.17 -3.26
N VAL A 31 -4.68 9.05 -3.31
CA VAL A 31 -3.70 8.76 -4.37
C VAL A 31 -4.37 8.68 -5.74
N ARG A 32 -3.79 9.36 -6.72
CA ARG A 32 -4.26 9.38 -8.11
C ARG A 32 -3.45 8.44 -9.00
N ALA A 33 -4.04 8.03 -10.12
CA ALA A 33 -3.33 7.25 -11.12
C ALA A 33 -2.11 8.04 -11.64
N GLY A 34 -0.96 7.36 -11.71
CA GLY A 34 0.31 7.97 -12.11
C GLY A 34 1.11 8.61 -10.96
N GLU A 35 0.53 8.75 -9.76
CA GLU A 35 1.28 9.23 -8.60
C GLU A 35 2.21 8.15 -8.03
N ARG A 36 3.33 8.60 -7.48
CA ARG A 36 4.28 7.72 -6.81
C ARG A 36 3.82 7.50 -5.37
N VAL A 37 3.89 6.24 -4.94
CA VAL A 37 3.67 5.87 -3.54
C VAL A 37 4.84 5.07 -3.01
N THR A 38 5.10 5.22 -1.73
CA THR A 38 6.08 4.44 -0.97
C THR A 38 5.35 3.44 -0.10
N LEU A 39 5.70 2.16 -0.22
CA LEU A 39 5.20 1.09 0.63
C LEU A 39 6.20 0.82 1.75
N ARG A 40 5.72 0.76 2.99
CA ARG A 40 6.51 0.35 4.15
C ARG A 40 5.78 -0.77 4.88
N CYS A 41 6.44 -1.90 5.08
CA CYS A 41 5.87 -3.04 5.81
C CYS A 41 6.88 -3.53 6.85
N VAL A 42 6.38 -3.76 8.06
CA VAL A 42 7.18 -4.16 9.21
C VAL A 42 6.53 -5.39 9.83
N GLY A 43 7.26 -6.50 9.85
CA GLY A 43 6.78 -7.77 10.39
C GLY A 43 7.50 -8.99 9.78
N PRO A 44 7.20 -10.20 10.28
CA PRO A 44 7.90 -11.43 9.91
C PRO A 44 7.68 -11.85 8.45
N ASP A 45 6.56 -11.44 7.86
CA ASP A 45 6.11 -11.76 6.51
C ASP A 45 6.19 -10.55 5.57
N ALA A 46 7.04 -9.57 5.92
CA ALA A 46 7.01 -8.26 5.27
C ALA A 46 7.32 -8.27 3.78
N HIS A 47 8.26 -9.14 3.38
CA HIS A 47 8.67 -9.25 1.98
C HIS A 47 7.51 -9.74 1.09
N ALA A 48 6.86 -10.84 1.48
CA ALA A 48 5.73 -11.40 0.73
C ALA A 48 4.54 -10.42 0.66
N ALA A 49 4.27 -9.70 1.75
CA ALA A 49 3.20 -8.70 1.80
C ALA A 49 3.46 -7.53 0.84
N ILE A 50 4.70 -7.02 0.78
CA ILE A 50 5.07 -5.93 -0.15
C ILE A 50 4.91 -6.38 -1.60
N GLU A 51 5.38 -7.58 -1.95
CA GLU A 51 5.33 -8.06 -3.34
C GLU A 51 3.89 -8.21 -3.84
N ASP A 52 3.00 -8.80 -3.03
CA ASP A 52 1.59 -8.95 -3.39
C ASP A 52 0.91 -7.59 -3.59
N VAL A 53 1.16 -6.65 -2.69
CA VAL A 53 0.53 -5.31 -2.75
C VAL A 53 1.08 -4.53 -3.94
N ALA A 54 2.40 -4.56 -4.17
CA ALA A 54 3.02 -3.92 -5.32
C ALA A 54 2.46 -4.48 -6.64
N ARG A 55 2.21 -5.79 -6.71
CA ARG A 55 1.57 -6.44 -7.86
C ARG A 55 0.16 -5.91 -8.11
N VAL A 56 -0.64 -5.78 -7.06
CA VAL A 56 -2.01 -5.24 -7.16
C VAL A 56 -2.00 -3.78 -7.61
N LEU A 57 -1.13 -2.95 -7.05
CA LEU A 57 -1.04 -1.52 -7.39
C LEU A 57 -0.55 -1.30 -8.83
N ARG A 58 0.42 -2.10 -9.31
CA ARG A 58 0.89 -2.02 -10.70
C ARG A 58 -0.14 -2.56 -11.69
N GLY A 59 -0.84 -3.64 -11.35
CA GLY A 59 -1.83 -4.27 -12.23
C GLY A 59 -3.08 -3.44 -12.49
N ARG A 60 -3.36 -2.43 -11.66
CA ARG A 60 -4.52 -1.54 -11.81
C ARG A 60 -4.26 -0.25 -12.60
N GLY A 61 -3.01 0.02 -13.02
CA GLY A 61 -2.66 1.18 -13.84
C GLY A 61 -2.55 0.89 -15.35
N ALA A 62 -2.89 -0.33 -15.79
CA ALA A 62 -2.72 -0.80 -17.16
C ALA A 62 -4.04 -1.03 -17.93
N GLN A 63 -5.14 -0.42 -17.48
CA GLN A 63 -6.43 -0.44 -18.17
C GLN A 63 -6.92 0.98 -18.43
#